data_AF-A0A4U1J878-F1
#
_entry.id   AF-A0A4U1J878-F1
#
_cell.length_a   1.000
_cell.length_b   1.000
_cell.length_c   1.000
_cell.angle_alpha   90.00
_cell.angle_beta   90.00
_cell.angle_gamma   90.00
#
_symmetry.space_group_name_H-M   'P 1'
#
loop_
_entity.id
_entity.type
_entity.pdbx_description
1 polymer ?
#
loop_
_entity_poly.entity_id
_entity_poly.type
_entity_poly.pdbx_seq_one_letter_code
_entity_poly.pdbx_strand_id
1 'polypeptide(L)'
;MTLTGHAHHFLSRLDRLSVPHLDIALSLYRDVGLLRHILDTARVPEGMERVAVSLADPENGPFLVVTRDGKFVTCLGEGMSAKNLHVVTRERLDAITSRVAMWRERSERALSVQGNAGEFMRALYERGPWFTREQFQAIAALQPFLAIHLLRWLIEEFQEVHNMRERLLREMPKSGKLHRRFDELLHLFWCRVWTIGHLSVLAAMDGKTPYEHLTEIARAPVATINYSWFSVSQMLVGNALRGIWGAARIGKDLLSVYKRECDAAVTLHELIDAAFTLTVMGCRHARLRAEIKKALSPNGLSPTTPDFVVSVRELMLQVLDAEDTHGPTGALHQHGRAGAELAVAFSKRLPPTSAYHFKDIEEVPPEIAYRTLLLDATDFVNHREVIPTMTLALQWLSHATPDDLYLPADYIAAIRTPYDPRQVLALLRDDRSTKKAILAEAAKTRQAGPTRSAPCPCGSGKKYKRCCGERER
;
A
#
# COMPACT_ATOMS: atom_id res chain seq x y z
N MET A 1 -51.06 16.73 7.94
CA MET A 1 -50.22 17.59 8.79
C MET A 1 -48.78 17.46 8.32
N THR A 2 -48.35 18.38 7.46
CA THR A 2 -47.36 18.08 6.40
C THR A 2 -46.12 18.95 6.56
N LEU A 3 -44.96 18.31 6.79
CA LEU A 3 -43.57 18.82 6.69
C LEU A 3 -43.16 20.04 7.53
N THR A 4 -43.93 21.12 7.59
CA THR A 4 -43.58 22.37 8.29
C THR A 4 -43.69 22.28 9.82
N GLY A 5 -44.62 21.47 10.33
CA GLY A 5 -44.81 21.30 11.78
C GLY A 5 -43.67 20.58 12.51
N HIS A 6 -43.00 19.62 11.85
CA HIS A 6 -41.92 18.84 12.48
C HIS A 6 -40.61 19.64 12.60
N ALA A 7 -40.27 20.44 11.60
CA ALA A 7 -39.08 21.30 11.64
C ALA A 7 -39.21 22.40 12.71
N HIS A 8 -40.39 23.02 12.84
CA HIS A 8 -40.65 24.03 13.86
C HIS A 8 -40.59 23.45 15.29
N HIS A 9 -41.12 22.24 15.47
CA HIS A 9 -41.12 21.55 16.76
C HIS A 9 -39.71 21.05 17.17
N PHE A 10 -38.84 20.74 16.21
CA PHE A 10 -37.44 20.44 16.48
C PHE A 10 -36.67 21.68 16.94
N LEU A 11 -36.76 22.80 16.20
CA LEU A 11 -36.05 24.05 16.52
C LEU A 11 -36.45 24.59 17.91
N SER A 12 -37.72 24.45 18.28
CA SER A 12 -38.21 24.88 19.60
C SER A 12 -37.74 24.03 20.78
N ARG A 13 -37.10 22.87 20.54
CA ARG A 13 -36.63 21.96 21.59
C ARG A 13 -35.10 21.91 21.73
N LEU A 14 -34.39 22.72 20.94
CA LEU A 14 -32.93 22.80 20.95
C LEU A 14 -32.36 23.25 22.31
N ASP A 15 -33.17 23.89 23.14
CA ASP A 15 -32.87 24.25 24.54
C ASP A 15 -32.50 23.04 25.42
N ARG A 16 -32.87 21.83 25.01
CA ARG A 16 -32.53 20.56 25.70
C ARG A 16 -31.09 20.11 25.46
N LEU A 17 -30.36 20.75 24.56
CA LEU A 17 -29.00 20.38 24.20
C LEU A 17 -28.01 21.38 24.82
N SER A 18 -26.87 20.88 25.29
CA SER A 18 -25.74 21.75 25.62
C SER A 18 -25.16 22.38 24.35
N VAL A 19 -24.41 23.48 24.50
CA VAL A 19 -23.84 24.23 23.37
C VAL A 19 -23.02 23.34 22.40
N PRO A 20 -22.12 22.44 22.86
CA PRO A 20 -21.38 21.57 21.94
C PRO A 20 -22.27 20.62 21.13
N HIS A 21 -23.39 20.17 21.71
CA HIS A 21 -24.35 19.29 21.03
C HIS A 21 -25.27 20.06 20.08
N LEU A 22 -25.57 21.31 20.41
CA LEU A 22 -26.35 22.23 19.57
C LEU A 22 -25.66 22.48 18.23
N ASP A 23 -24.34 22.72 18.23
CA ASP A 23 -23.59 22.97 17.00
C ASP A 23 -23.64 21.77 16.03
N ILE A 24 -23.51 20.55 16.57
CA ILE A 24 -23.62 19.32 15.79
C ILE A 24 -25.05 19.12 15.26
N ALA A 25 -26.05 19.39 16.09
CA ALA A 25 -27.44 19.29 15.68
C ALA A 25 -27.77 20.27 14.55
N LEU A 26 -27.26 21.51 14.63
CA LEU A 26 -27.43 22.53 13.61
C LEU A 26 -26.63 22.22 12.34
N SER A 27 -25.43 21.64 12.44
CA SER A 27 -24.65 21.25 11.26
C SER A 27 -25.37 20.16 10.46
N LEU A 28 -25.93 19.15 11.15
CA LEU A 28 -26.74 18.10 10.51
C LEU A 28 -28.06 18.64 9.96
N TYR A 29 -28.67 19.61 10.65
CA TYR A 29 -29.91 20.25 10.18
C TYR A 29 -29.70 21.05 8.88
N ARG A 30 -28.56 21.75 8.77
CA ARG A 30 -28.20 22.53 7.57
C ARG A 30 -27.82 21.65 6.38
N ASP A 31 -27.37 20.42 6.63
CA ASP A 31 -26.87 19.50 5.60
C ASP A 31 -27.68 18.20 5.56
N VAL A 32 -28.91 18.30 5.04
CA VAL A 32 -29.84 17.16 4.91
C VAL A 32 -29.25 16.04 4.03
N GLY A 33 -28.40 16.39 3.06
CA GLY A 33 -27.71 15.42 2.21
C GLY A 33 -26.73 14.55 3.01
N LEU A 34 -25.89 15.19 3.84
CA LEU A 34 -25.00 14.49 4.78
C LEU A 34 -25.80 13.61 5.74
N LEU A 35 -26.88 14.11 6.34
CA LEU A 35 -27.70 13.33 7.26
C LEU A 35 -28.29 12.08 6.59
N ARG A 36 -28.83 12.19 5.37
CA ARG A 36 -29.32 11.03 4.62
C ARG A 36 -28.22 10.02 4.36
N HIS A 37 -27.05 10.48 3.92
CA HIS A 37 -25.90 9.61 3.69
C HIS A 37 -25.46 8.88 4.97
N ILE A 38 -25.49 9.56 6.13
CA ILE A 38 -25.22 8.95 7.44
C ILE A 38 -26.21 7.82 7.73
N LEU A 39 -27.51 8.08 7.56
CA LEU A 39 -28.56 7.08 7.83
C LEU A 39 -28.46 5.87 6.90
N ASP A 40 -28.19 6.09 5.60
CA ASP A 40 -28.00 5.00 4.63
C ASP A 40 -26.76 4.15 4.96
N THR A 41 -25.67 4.80 5.37
CA THR A 41 -24.40 4.14 5.69
C THR A 41 -24.41 3.44 7.05
N ALA A 42 -25.26 3.88 7.97
CA ALA A 42 -25.35 3.34 9.33
C ALA A 42 -26.02 1.95 9.39
N ARG A 43 -26.51 1.41 8.26
CA ARG A 43 -27.22 0.13 8.18
C ARG A 43 -28.45 0.06 9.09
N VAL A 44 -29.26 1.13 9.08
CA VAL A 44 -30.53 1.18 9.81
C VAL A 44 -31.44 0.03 9.35
N PRO A 45 -31.95 -0.82 10.26
CA PRO A 45 -32.80 -1.98 9.92
C PRO A 45 -33.98 -1.61 9.02
N GLU A 46 -34.34 -2.50 8.08
CA GLU A 46 -35.55 -2.33 7.27
C GLU A 46 -36.80 -2.33 8.18
N GLY A 47 -37.72 -1.38 7.95
CA GLY A 47 -38.93 -1.19 8.77
C GLY A 47 -38.81 -0.15 9.90
N MET A 48 -37.61 0.34 10.24
CA MET A 48 -37.45 1.46 11.18
C MET A 48 -37.73 2.80 10.48
N GLU A 49 -38.86 3.44 10.80
CA GLU A 49 -39.22 4.77 10.28
C GLU A 49 -38.44 5.91 10.95
N ARG A 50 -38.06 5.73 12.22
CA ARG A 50 -37.35 6.73 13.03
C ARG A 50 -36.06 6.14 13.59
N VAL A 51 -35.06 7.00 13.71
CA VAL A 51 -33.71 6.67 14.12
C VAL A 51 -33.25 7.71 15.14
N ALA A 52 -32.55 7.26 16.17
CA ALA A 52 -31.89 8.14 17.12
C ALA A 52 -30.41 8.28 16.72
N VAL A 53 -29.93 9.51 16.57
CA VAL A 53 -28.51 9.81 16.37
C VAL A 53 -27.97 10.32 17.70
N SER A 54 -27.05 9.57 18.31
CA SER A 54 -26.40 9.97 19.56
C SER A 54 -25.39 11.07 19.30
N LEU A 55 -25.45 12.12 20.13
CA LEU A 55 -24.52 13.25 20.09
C LEU A 55 -23.36 13.09 21.09
N ALA A 56 -23.46 12.16 22.03
CA ALA A 56 -22.41 11.84 22.98
C ALA A 56 -22.45 10.36 23.38
N ASP A 57 -23.24 10.02 24.40
CA ASP A 57 -23.33 8.66 24.91
C ASP A 57 -24.42 7.86 24.16
N PRO A 58 -24.15 6.61 23.73
CA PRO A 58 -25.12 5.82 22.98
C PRO A 58 -26.32 5.35 23.80
N GLU A 59 -26.26 5.35 25.14
CA GLU A 59 -27.34 4.91 26.02
C GLU A 59 -28.07 6.10 26.67
N ASN A 60 -27.31 7.09 27.14
CA ASN A 60 -27.80 8.24 27.91
C ASN A 60 -28.05 9.49 27.05
N GLY A 61 -27.57 9.51 25.81
CA GLY A 61 -27.76 10.63 24.88
C GLY A 61 -26.82 11.80 25.16
N PRO A 62 -27.22 13.03 24.79
CA PRO A 62 -28.48 13.40 24.14
C PRO A 62 -28.62 12.84 22.72
N PHE A 63 -29.85 12.78 22.21
CA PHE A 63 -30.17 12.21 20.90
C PHE A 63 -30.92 13.17 19.99
N LEU A 64 -30.62 13.10 18.69
CA LEU A 64 -31.49 13.62 17.63
C LEU A 64 -32.37 12.51 17.11
N VAL A 65 -33.69 12.69 17.18
CA VAL A 65 -34.62 11.76 16.56
C VAL A 65 -34.97 12.29 15.18
N VAL A 66 -34.61 11.51 14.17
CA VAL A 66 -34.83 11.80 12.77
C VAL A 66 -35.61 10.67 12.11
N THR A 67 -36.32 10.96 11.03
CA THR A 67 -36.90 9.93 10.18
C THR A 67 -35.82 9.31 9.28
N ARG A 68 -36.11 8.14 8.70
CA ARG A 68 -35.20 7.46 7.76
C ARG A 68 -34.84 8.33 6.54
N ASP A 69 -35.74 9.21 6.09
CA ASP A 69 -35.49 10.15 4.98
C ASP A 69 -34.80 11.46 5.41
N GLY A 70 -34.30 11.52 6.66
CA GLY A 70 -33.49 12.62 7.18
C GLY A 70 -34.28 13.84 7.67
N LYS A 71 -35.57 13.69 8.01
CA LYS A 71 -36.36 14.79 8.59
C LYS A 71 -36.23 14.79 10.11
N PHE A 72 -36.06 15.97 10.68
CA PHE A 72 -35.96 16.14 12.13
C PHE A 72 -37.33 16.02 12.79
N VAL A 73 -37.43 15.19 13.83
CA VAL A 73 -38.67 14.95 14.59
C VAL A 73 -38.62 15.65 15.95
N THR A 74 -37.56 15.41 16.72
CA THR A 74 -37.31 16.02 18.04
C THR A 74 -35.86 15.81 18.46
N CYS A 75 -35.41 16.54 19.48
CA CYS A 75 -34.24 16.20 20.27
C CYS A 75 -34.67 15.66 21.66
N LEU A 76 -33.85 14.76 22.19
CA LEU A 76 -33.94 14.19 23.52
C LEU A 76 -32.70 14.68 24.29
N GLY A 77 -32.93 15.27 25.48
CA GLY A 77 -31.84 15.71 26.35
C GLY A 77 -31.08 14.54 26.97
N GLU A 78 -30.00 14.84 27.67
CA GLU A 78 -29.25 13.84 28.42
C GLU A 78 -30.14 13.14 29.46
N GLY A 79 -30.00 11.82 29.59
CA GLY A 79 -30.84 10.97 30.45
C GLY A 79 -32.22 10.65 29.88
N MET A 80 -32.62 11.22 28.74
CA MET A 80 -33.88 10.89 28.06
C MET A 80 -33.73 9.65 27.18
N SER A 81 -34.73 8.77 27.20
CA SER A 81 -34.64 7.45 26.58
C SER A 81 -34.97 7.46 25.07
N ALA A 82 -34.07 6.88 24.27
CA ALA A 82 -34.29 6.55 22.85
C ALA A 82 -34.95 5.16 22.64
N LYS A 83 -35.68 4.65 23.66
CA LYS A 83 -36.30 3.31 23.65
C LYS A 83 -37.05 3.02 22.34
N ASN A 84 -36.84 1.82 21.81
CA ASN A 84 -37.41 1.29 20.57
C ASN A 84 -36.92 1.97 19.27
N LEU A 85 -35.88 2.81 19.32
CA LEU A 85 -35.22 3.34 18.13
C LEU A 85 -33.87 2.65 17.91
N HIS A 86 -33.50 2.49 16.66
CA HIS A 86 -32.11 2.18 16.32
C HIS A 86 -31.23 3.40 16.63
N VAL A 87 -30.14 3.20 17.38
CA VAL A 87 -29.20 4.25 17.75
C VAL A 87 -27.98 4.22 16.83
N VAL A 88 -27.80 5.30 16.07
CA VAL A 88 -26.52 5.60 15.41
C VAL A 88 -25.61 6.23 16.47
N THR A 89 -24.53 5.54 16.81
CA THR A 89 -23.60 5.99 17.87
C THR A 89 -22.82 7.24 17.45
N ARG A 90 -22.33 8.00 18.43
CA ARG A 90 -21.50 9.18 18.18
C ARG A 90 -20.22 8.82 17.40
N GLU A 91 -19.55 7.74 17.78
CA GLU A 91 -18.37 7.23 17.06
C GLU A 91 -18.68 6.95 15.58
N ARG A 92 -19.85 6.35 15.30
CA ARG A 92 -20.26 6.05 13.92
C ARG A 92 -20.59 7.32 13.14
N LEU A 93 -21.26 8.28 13.78
CA LEU A 93 -21.54 9.61 13.22
C LEU A 93 -20.24 10.32 12.84
N ASP A 94 -19.28 10.40 13.76
CA ASP A 94 -17.99 11.06 13.54
C ASP A 94 -17.19 10.37 12.43
N ALA A 95 -17.19 9.04 12.40
CA ALA A 95 -16.50 8.27 11.36
C ALA A 95 -17.07 8.54 9.95
N ILE A 96 -18.40 8.60 9.80
CA ILE A 96 -19.03 8.89 8.51
C ILE A 96 -18.81 10.35 8.12
N THR A 97 -18.98 11.28 9.05
CA THR A 97 -18.84 12.73 8.80
C THR A 97 -17.40 13.08 8.41
N SER A 98 -16.41 12.53 9.11
CA SER A 98 -14.99 12.71 8.78
C SER A 98 -14.67 12.20 7.38
N ARG A 99 -15.26 11.07 7.00
CA ARG A 99 -15.12 10.53 5.64
C ARG A 99 -15.71 11.51 4.62
N VAL A 100 -16.95 11.97 4.78
CA VAL A 100 -17.57 12.93 3.84
C VAL A 100 -16.78 14.23 3.74
N ALA A 101 -16.27 14.78 4.85
CA ALA A 101 -15.42 15.96 4.84
C ALA A 101 -14.16 15.77 3.97
N MET A 102 -13.48 14.62 4.14
CA MET A 102 -12.34 14.24 3.31
C MET A 102 -12.73 14.13 1.82
N TRP A 103 -13.89 13.54 1.49
CA TRP A 103 -14.36 13.46 0.10
C TRP A 103 -14.65 14.85 -0.50
N ARG A 104 -15.23 15.77 0.28
CA ARG A 104 -15.49 17.15 -0.15
C ARG A 104 -14.18 17.89 -0.43
N GLU A 105 -13.24 17.84 0.50
CA GLU A 105 -11.92 18.47 0.33
C GLU A 105 -11.19 17.93 -0.90
N ARG A 106 -11.20 16.61 -1.11
CA ARG A 106 -10.60 16.01 -2.31
C ARG A 106 -11.33 16.40 -3.58
N SER A 107 -12.67 16.51 -3.55
CA SER A 107 -13.45 16.95 -4.71
C SER A 107 -13.14 18.42 -5.06
N GLU A 108 -13.00 19.29 -4.07
CA GLU A 108 -12.59 20.68 -4.27
C GLU A 108 -11.18 20.76 -4.86
N ARG A 109 -10.23 19.98 -4.33
CA ARG A 109 -8.89 19.87 -4.91
C ARG A 109 -8.92 19.33 -6.34
N ALA A 110 -9.71 18.29 -6.61
CA ALA A 110 -9.87 17.70 -7.93
C ALA A 110 -10.36 18.73 -8.96
N LEU A 111 -11.34 19.57 -8.58
CA LEU A 111 -11.82 20.67 -9.41
C LEU A 111 -10.73 21.71 -9.67
N SER A 112 -9.91 22.03 -8.65
CA SER A 112 -8.81 23.00 -8.79
C SER A 112 -7.70 22.55 -9.75
N VAL A 113 -7.52 21.24 -9.94
CA VAL A 113 -6.47 20.65 -10.80
C VAL A 113 -6.99 20.13 -12.14
N GLN A 114 -8.31 20.15 -12.38
CA GLN A 114 -8.95 19.53 -13.53
C GLN A 114 -8.38 20.02 -14.87
N GLY A 115 -8.08 21.31 -15.00
CA GLY A 115 -7.48 21.90 -16.20
C GLY A 115 -6.09 21.35 -16.55
N ASN A 116 -5.37 20.82 -15.57
CA ASN A 116 -4.00 20.30 -15.71
C ASN A 116 -3.93 18.77 -15.57
N ALA A 117 -5.06 18.06 -15.49
CA ALA A 117 -5.11 16.61 -15.26
C ALA A 117 -4.26 15.81 -16.27
N GLY A 118 -4.28 16.21 -17.55
CA GLY A 118 -3.46 15.59 -18.59
C GLY A 118 -1.94 15.75 -18.37
N GLU A 119 -1.51 16.88 -17.81
CA GLU A 119 -0.10 17.10 -17.48
C GLU A 119 0.33 16.22 -16.30
N PHE A 120 -0.49 16.11 -15.26
CA PHE A 120 -0.19 15.25 -14.11
C PHE A 120 -0.15 13.77 -14.52
N MET A 121 -1.11 13.32 -15.32
CA MET A 121 -1.11 11.96 -15.87
C MET A 121 0.13 11.70 -16.72
N ARG A 122 0.58 12.67 -17.53
CA ARG A 122 1.83 12.54 -18.28
C ARG A 122 3.04 12.46 -17.35
N ALA A 123 3.08 13.30 -16.31
CA ALA A 123 4.16 13.31 -15.33
C ALA A 123 4.34 11.96 -14.61
N LEU A 124 3.23 11.23 -14.36
CA LEU A 124 3.25 9.89 -13.79
C LEU A 124 4.14 8.93 -14.61
N TYR A 125 4.08 9.01 -15.94
CA TYR A 125 4.83 8.15 -16.87
C TYR A 125 6.19 8.69 -17.29
N GLU A 126 6.43 9.99 -17.16
CA GLU A 126 7.67 10.63 -17.67
C GLU A 126 8.69 10.96 -16.58
N ARG A 127 8.26 11.12 -15.32
CA ARG A 127 9.15 11.57 -14.25
C ARG A 127 9.93 10.44 -13.58
N GLY A 128 9.49 9.20 -13.72
CA GLY A 128 10.15 8.03 -13.13
C GLY A 128 10.34 8.20 -11.62
N PRO A 129 11.57 8.09 -11.07
CA PRO A 129 11.81 8.29 -9.64
C PRO A 129 11.57 9.73 -9.16
N TRP A 130 11.55 10.70 -10.07
CA TRP A 130 11.46 12.13 -9.76
C TRP A 130 10.02 12.65 -9.71
N PHE A 131 9.05 11.76 -9.53
CA PHE A 131 7.66 12.12 -9.33
C PHE A 131 7.49 12.74 -7.93
N THR A 132 6.98 13.98 -7.90
CA THR A 132 6.97 14.82 -6.69
C THR A 132 5.71 14.60 -5.86
N ARG A 133 5.75 15.02 -4.59
CA ARG A 133 4.59 14.99 -3.69
C ARG A 133 3.43 15.82 -4.26
N GLU A 134 3.71 16.98 -4.81
CA GLU A 134 2.70 17.90 -5.33
C GLU A 134 2.02 17.32 -6.58
N GLN A 135 2.79 16.64 -7.44
CA GLN A 135 2.23 15.87 -8.57
C GLN A 135 1.40 14.67 -8.10
N PHE A 136 1.88 13.95 -7.08
CA PHE A 136 1.11 12.87 -6.46
C PHE A 136 -0.21 13.40 -5.90
N GLN A 137 -0.20 14.48 -5.12
CA GLN A 137 -1.38 15.10 -4.52
C GLN A 137 -2.41 15.52 -5.56
N ALA A 138 -1.96 16.04 -6.71
CA ALA A 138 -2.85 16.40 -7.80
C ALA A 138 -3.59 15.19 -8.38
N ILE A 139 -2.91 14.05 -8.59
CA ILE A 139 -3.56 12.82 -9.08
C ILE A 139 -4.38 12.15 -7.95
N ALA A 140 -3.87 12.17 -6.73
CA ALA A 140 -4.52 11.59 -5.55
C ALA A 140 -5.89 12.24 -5.27
N ALA A 141 -6.06 13.53 -5.59
CA ALA A 141 -7.36 14.20 -5.52
C ALA A 141 -8.40 13.57 -6.47
N LEU A 142 -7.97 13.00 -7.59
CA LEU A 142 -8.82 12.32 -8.58
C LEU A 142 -9.04 10.83 -8.27
N GLN A 143 -8.23 10.25 -7.37
CA GLN A 143 -8.28 8.84 -6.98
C GLN A 143 -9.69 8.34 -6.65
N PRO A 144 -10.55 9.08 -5.94
CA PRO A 144 -11.84 8.54 -5.54
C PRO A 144 -12.78 8.28 -6.73
N PHE A 145 -12.53 8.92 -7.87
CA PHE A 145 -13.25 8.69 -9.13
C PHE A 145 -12.53 7.69 -10.05
N LEU A 146 -11.24 7.44 -9.80
CA LEU A 146 -10.36 6.66 -10.66
C LEU A 146 -9.87 5.36 -10.02
N ALA A 147 -10.23 5.03 -8.79
CA ALA A 147 -9.63 3.93 -8.02
C ALA A 147 -9.57 2.59 -8.79
N ILE A 148 -10.68 2.19 -9.42
CA ILE A 148 -10.76 0.96 -10.22
C ILE A 148 -9.87 1.07 -11.47
N HIS A 149 -9.84 2.25 -12.11
CA HIS A 149 -8.98 2.51 -13.26
C HIS A 149 -7.49 2.50 -12.88
N LEU A 150 -7.12 3.06 -11.73
CA LEU A 150 -5.75 3.06 -11.22
C LEU A 150 -5.27 1.63 -10.93
N LEU A 151 -6.12 0.78 -10.34
CA LEU A 151 -5.81 -0.63 -10.16
C LEU A 151 -5.65 -1.35 -11.51
N ARG A 152 -6.54 -1.10 -12.47
CA ARG A 152 -6.43 -1.66 -13.81
C ARG A 152 -5.13 -1.23 -14.50
N TRP A 153 -4.81 0.06 -14.45
CA TRP A 153 -3.57 0.60 -15.00
C TRP A 153 -2.34 0.01 -14.33
N LEU A 154 -2.36 -0.24 -13.01
CA LEU A 154 -1.27 -0.95 -12.33
C LEU A 154 -1.03 -2.34 -12.91
N ILE A 155 -2.11 -3.10 -13.17
CA ILE A 155 -2.03 -4.45 -13.75
C ILE A 155 -1.51 -4.39 -15.20
N GLU A 156 -2.05 -3.46 -16.01
CA GLU A 156 -1.65 -3.26 -17.39
C GLU A 156 -0.17 -2.84 -17.47
N GLU A 157 0.26 -1.88 -16.66
CA GLU A 157 1.66 -1.42 -16.62
C GLU A 157 2.62 -2.51 -16.14
N PHE A 158 2.20 -3.36 -15.20
CA PHE A 158 2.99 -4.51 -14.80
C PHE A 158 3.26 -5.47 -15.97
N GLN A 159 2.23 -5.76 -16.78
CA GLN A 159 2.37 -6.60 -17.97
C GLN A 159 3.26 -5.95 -19.04
N GLU A 160 3.07 -4.65 -19.28
CA GLU A 160 3.89 -3.91 -20.25
C GLU A 160 5.37 -3.88 -19.84
N VAL A 161 5.67 -3.55 -18.59
CA VAL A 161 7.05 -3.55 -18.06
C VAL A 161 7.66 -4.95 -18.14
N HIS A 162 6.90 -6.01 -17.85
CA HIS A 162 7.37 -7.38 -18.03
C HIS A 162 7.74 -7.68 -19.48
N ASN A 163 6.88 -7.33 -20.44
CA ASN A 163 7.13 -7.52 -21.86
C ASN A 163 8.37 -6.73 -22.34
N MET A 164 8.52 -5.49 -21.89
CA MET A 164 9.70 -4.66 -22.17
C MET A 164 10.97 -5.29 -21.60
N ARG A 165 10.93 -5.79 -20.36
CA ARG A 165 12.05 -6.48 -19.71
C ARG A 165 12.48 -7.71 -20.51
N GLU A 166 11.54 -8.58 -20.89
CA GLU A 166 11.85 -9.78 -21.69
C GLU A 166 12.48 -9.41 -23.03
N ARG A 167 11.96 -8.38 -23.70
CA ARG A 167 12.52 -7.89 -24.96
C ARG A 167 13.95 -7.38 -24.77
N LEU A 168 14.19 -6.52 -23.78
CA LEU A 168 15.51 -5.96 -23.50
C LEU A 168 16.52 -7.05 -23.11
N LEU A 169 16.12 -8.02 -22.29
CA LEU A 169 16.98 -9.15 -21.89
C LEU A 169 17.35 -10.05 -23.07
N ARG A 170 16.42 -10.29 -24.00
CA ARG A 170 16.64 -11.07 -25.21
C ARG A 170 17.62 -10.41 -26.17
N GLU A 171 17.48 -9.11 -26.37
CA GLU A 171 18.32 -8.32 -27.27
C GLU A 171 19.70 -8.00 -26.68
N MET A 172 19.83 -8.09 -25.36
CA MET A 172 21.09 -7.77 -24.71
C MET A 172 22.13 -8.85 -24.98
N PRO A 173 23.31 -8.51 -25.52
CA PRO A 173 24.39 -9.47 -25.72
C PRO A 173 25.03 -9.89 -24.39
N LYS A 174 25.88 -10.93 -24.40
CA LYS A 174 26.64 -11.37 -23.21
C LYS A 174 27.51 -10.27 -22.61
N SER A 175 27.97 -9.31 -23.42
CA SER A 175 28.73 -8.14 -22.96
C SER A 175 27.90 -7.15 -22.12
N GLY A 176 26.58 -7.29 -22.08
CA GLY A 176 25.70 -6.42 -21.30
C GLY A 176 25.56 -5.00 -21.85
N LYS A 177 25.94 -4.76 -23.12
CA LYS A 177 25.82 -3.46 -23.80
C LYS A 177 24.80 -3.57 -24.93
N LEU A 178 23.69 -2.84 -24.81
CA LEU A 178 22.67 -2.75 -25.86
C LEU A 178 23.08 -1.73 -26.94
N HIS A 179 22.56 -1.92 -28.15
CA HIS A 179 22.72 -0.97 -29.24
C HIS A 179 21.93 0.32 -28.96
N ARG A 180 22.45 1.50 -29.36
CA ARG A 180 21.82 2.84 -29.14
C ARG A 180 20.37 2.96 -29.62
N ARG A 181 19.96 2.11 -30.56
CA ARG A 181 18.55 2.00 -31.01
C ARG A 181 17.57 1.67 -29.87
N PHE A 182 18.07 1.17 -28.74
CA PHE A 182 17.28 0.85 -27.56
C PHE A 182 17.28 1.95 -26.50
N ASP A 183 17.98 3.08 -26.69
CA ASP A 183 18.12 4.13 -25.67
C ASP A 183 16.75 4.71 -25.24
N GLU A 184 15.85 4.94 -26.20
CA GLU A 184 14.48 5.38 -25.92
C GLU A 184 13.68 4.31 -25.15
N LEU A 185 13.81 3.04 -25.56
CA LEU A 185 13.13 1.93 -24.89
C LEU A 185 13.64 1.72 -23.45
N LEU A 186 14.94 1.91 -23.22
CA LEU A 186 15.55 1.84 -21.89
C LEU A 186 15.03 2.96 -20.98
N HIS A 187 14.89 4.18 -21.51
CA HIS A 187 14.32 5.29 -20.75
C HIS A 187 12.84 5.05 -20.45
N LEU A 188 12.05 4.64 -21.45
CA LEU A 188 10.63 4.32 -21.23
C LEU A 188 10.46 3.21 -20.20
N PHE A 189 11.28 2.16 -20.28
CA PHE A 189 11.29 1.07 -19.31
C PHE A 189 11.58 1.58 -17.91
N TRP A 190 12.61 2.44 -17.76
CA TRP A 190 12.95 3.04 -16.48
C TRP A 190 11.78 3.79 -15.86
N CYS A 191 11.15 4.70 -16.60
CA CYS A 191 10.07 5.51 -16.04
C CYS A 191 8.82 4.66 -15.73
N ARG A 192 8.51 3.65 -16.56
CA ARG A 192 7.39 2.73 -16.31
C ARG A 192 7.62 1.80 -15.12
N VAL A 193 8.85 1.34 -14.89
CA VAL A 193 9.18 0.60 -13.66
C VAL A 193 8.82 1.43 -12.42
N TRP A 194 9.19 2.71 -12.36
CA TRP A 194 8.82 3.58 -11.24
C TRP A 194 7.32 3.92 -11.21
N THR A 195 6.67 3.99 -12.36
CA THR A 195 5.21 4.21 -12.47
C THR A 195 4.42 3.13 -11.73
N ILE A 196 4.86 1.88 -11.75
CA ILE A 196 4.25 0.79 -10.99
C ILE A 196 4.22 1.09 -9.49
N GLY A 197 5.31 1.63 -8.94
CA GLY A 197 5.38 2.05 -7.53
C GLY A 197 4.37 3.16 -7.22
N HIS A 198 4.28 4.16 -8.09
CA HIS A 198 3.35 5.29 -7.92
C HIS A 198 1.88 4.86 -8.01
N LEU A 199 1.56 4.03 -9.01
CA LEU A 199 0.22 3.44 -9.18
C LEU A 199 -0.16 2.53 -8.00
N SER A 200 0.80 1.82 -7.42
CA SER A 200 0.55 1.00 -6.21
C SER A 200 0.13 1.86 -5.01
N VAL A 201 0.65 3.07 -4.86
CA VAL A 201 0.20 3.99 -3.82
C VAL A 201 -1.19 4.55 -4.15
N LEU A 202 -1.36 5.06 -5.37
CA LEU A 202 -2.61 5.68 -5.83
C LEU A 202 -3.80 4.71 -5.78
N ALA A 203 -3.62 3.47 -6.21
CA ALA A 203 -4.70 2.49 -6.17
C ALA A 203 -5.04 2.02 -4.74
N ALA A 204 -4.09 2.06 -3.79
CA ALA A 204 -4.30 1.55 -2.44
C ALA A 204 -4.59 2.61 -1.36
N MET A 205 -4.48 3.91 -1.64
CA MET A 205 -4.45 4.93 -0.57
C MET A 205 -5.70 5.00 0.33
N ASP A 206 -6.87 4.66 -0.22
CA ASP A 206 -8.13 4.54 0.52
C ASP A 206 -8.42 3.11 1.02
N GLY A 207 -7.39 2.26 1.02
CA GLY A 207 -7.46 0.86 1.44
C GLY A 207 -8.48 0.09 0.62
N LYS A 208 -9.33 -0.69 1.31
CA LYS A 208 -10.35 -1.51 0.65
C LYS A 208 -11.59 -0.75 0.19
N THR A 209 -11.83 0.47 0.69
CA THR A 209 -13.11 1.18 0.53
C THR A 209 -13.58 1.32 -0.91
N PRO A 210 -12.72 1.69 -1.90
CA PRO A 210 -13.17 1.79 -3.29
C PRO A 210 -13.63 0.46 -3.90
N TYR A 211 -13.26 -0.67 -3.30
CA TYR A 211 -13.53 -2.02 -3.79
C TYR A 211 -14.71 -2.70 -3.07
N GLU A 212 -15.24 -2.12 -2.00
CA GLU A 212 -16.34 -2.69 -1.22
C GLU A 212 -17.68 -2.71 -1.99
N HIS A 213 -17.84 -1.81 -2.96
CA HIS A 213 -19.05 -1.69 -3.78
C HIS A 213 -19.00 -2.53 -5.07
N LEU A 214 -17.88 -3.20 -5.35
CA LEU A 214 -17.78 -4.09 -6.49
C LEU A 214 -18.67 -5.31 -6.28
N THR A 215 -19.26 -5.82 -7.38
CA THR A 215 -19.95 -7.11 -7.38
C THR A 215 -18.97 -8.22 -6.96
N GLU A 216 -19.48 -9.34 -6.45
CA GLU A 216 -18.63 -10.46 -6.03
C GLU A 216 -17.71 -10.94 -7.17
N ILE A 217 -18.23 -11.01 -8.40
CA ILE A 217 -17.47 -11.37 -9.61
C ILE A 217 -16.29 -10.41 -9.85
N ALA A 218 -16.50 -9.11 -9.64
CA ALA A 218 -15.46 -8.09 -9.82
C ALA A 218 -14.50 -8.01 -8.62
N ARG A 219 -14.95 -8.36 -7.41
CA ARG A 219 -14.15 -8.32 -6.19
C ARG A 219 -13.28 -9.56 -5.99
N ALA A 220 -13.75 -10.73 -6.43
CA ALA A 220 -13.04 -12.00 -6.23
C ALA A 220 -11.59 -11.99 -6.78
N PRO A 221 -11.31 -11.45 -7.98
CA PRO A 221 -9.93 -11.29 -8.45
C PRO A 221 -9.10 -10.38 -7.55
N VAL A 222 -9.66 -9.26 -7.09
CA VAL A 222 -8.94 -8.30 -6.23
C VAL A 222 -8.54 -8.94 -4.91
N ALA A 223 -9.37 -9.81 -4.34
CA ALA A 223 -9.12 -10.50 -3.08
C ALA A 223 -8.06 -11.61 -3.17
N THR A 224 -7.65 -12.02 -4.38
CA THR A 224 -6.63 -13.06 -4.58
C THR A 224 -5.33 -12.53 -5.17
N ILE A 225 -5.28 -11.27 -5.55
CA ILE A 225 -4.09 -10.61 -6.09
C ILE A 225 -3.01 -10.51 -5.00
N ASN A 226 -1.80 -10.97 -5.33
CA ASN A 226 -0.60 -10.56 -4.60
C ASN A 226 -0.25 -9.12 -5.00
N TYR A 227 -0.78 -8.16 -4.25
CA TYR A 227 -0.79 -6.74 -4.61
C TYR A 227 0.61 -6.11 -4.60
N SER A 228 1.42 -6.35 -3.56
CA SER A 228 2.76 -5.78 -3.45
C SER A 228 3.69 -6.34 -4.52
N TRP A 229 3.43 -7.57 -4.99
CA TRP A 229 4.22 -8.21 -6.04
C TRP A 229 4.38 -7.36 -7.29
N PHE A 230 3.37 -6.58 -7.70
CA PHE A 230 3.50 -5.69 -8.85
C PHE A 230 4.76 -4.80 -8.73
N SER A 231 4.96 -4.21 -7.55
CA SER A 231 6.11 -3.34 -7.27
C SER A 231 7.34 -4.09 -6.78
N VAL A 232 7.19 -5.08 -5.90
CA VAL A 232 8.31 -5.82 -5.32
C VAL A 232 9.05 -6.64 -6.39
N SER A 233 8.34 -7.16 -7.40
CA SER A 233 8.93 -7.86 -8.56
C SER A 233 9.78 -6.96 -9.48
N GLN A 234 9.76 -5.64 -9.26
CA GLN A 234 10.65 -4.70 -9.92
C GLN A 234 12.01 -4.59 -9.23
N MET A 235 12.17 -5.21 -8.06
CA MET A 235 13.44 -5.38 -7.32
C MET A 235 14.09 -4.09 -6.80
N LEU A 236 13.51 -2.91 -7.09
CA LEU A 236 13.99 -1.63 -6.58
C LEU A 236 13.46 -1.36 -5.17
N VAL A 237 14.33 -0.95 -4.25
CA VAL A 237 13.99 -0.60 -2.86
C VAL A 237 12.80 0.36 -2.78
N GLY A 238 12.88 1.51 -3.46
CA GLY A 238 11.83 2.53 -3.41
C GLY A 238 10.48 2.07 -3.96
N ASN A 239 10.46 1.17 -4.94
CA ASN A 239 9.22 0.58 -5.45
C ASN A 239 8.66 -0.47 -4.50
N ALA A 240 9.50 -1.39 -4.02
CA ALA A 240 9.09 -2.44 -3.11
C ALA A 240 8.39 -1.85 -1.87
N LEU A 241 8.98 -0.82 -1.26
CA LEU A 241 8.40 -0.14 -0.09
C LEU A 241 7.01 0.47 -0.39
N ARG A 242 6.79 1.04 -1.58
CA ARG A 242 5.47 1.55 -2.02
C ARG A 242 4.44 0.43 -2.19
N GLY A 243 4.84 -0.69 -2.80
CA GLY A 243 3.97 -1.87 -2.96
C GLY A 243 3.56 -2.50 -1.64
N ILE A 244 4.54 -2.70 -0.75
CA ILE A 244 4.36 -3.20 0.62
C ILE A 244 3.39 -2.30 1.39
N TRP A 245 3.59 -0.98 1.33
CA TRP A 245 2.66 -0.02 1.95
C TRP A 245 1.25 -0.17 1.41
N GLY A 246 1.07 -0.27 0.09
CA GLY A 246 -0.25 -0.37 -0.54
C GLY A 246 -1.00 -1.64 -0.14
N ALA A 247 -0.31 -2.79 -0.15
CA ALA A 247 -0.88 -4.05 0.30
C ALA A 247 -1.28 -4.03 1.78
N ALA A 248 -0.42 -3.50 2.65
CA ALA A 248 -0.71 -3.34 4.08
C ALA A 248 -1.87 -2.36 4.33
N ARG A 249 -2.03 -1.33 3.48
CA ARG A 249 -3.13 -0.36 3.54
C ARG A 249 -4.49 -1.00 3.23
N ILE A 250 -4.55 -1.95 2.29
CA ILE A 250 -5.76 -2.76 2.03
C ILE A 250 -6.08 -3.67 3.23
N GLY A 251 -5.05 -4.28 3.83
CA GLY A 251 -5.14 -4.97 5.11
C GLY A 251 -5.78 -6.36 5.03
N LYS A 252 -6.75 -6.64 5.92
CA LYS A 252 -7.30 -7.99 6.18
C LYS A 252 -7.73 -8.75 4.92
N ASP A 253 -8.27 -8.06 3.92
CA ASP A 253 -8.76 -8.67 2.68
C ASP A 253 -7.65 -9.40 1.90
N LEU A 254 -6.38 -9.03 2.09
CA LEU A 254 -5.22 -9.69 1.47
C LEU A 254 -4.42 -10.60 2.41
N LEU A 255 -4.81 -10.70 3.69
CA LEU A 255 -4.03 -11.44 4.70
C LEU A 255 -3.85 -12.92 4.32
N SER A 256 -4.90 -13.57 3.81
CA SER A 256 -4.84 -14.98 3.40
C SER A 256 -3.88 -15.22 2.24
N VAL A 257 -3.76 -14.25 1.32
CA VAL A 257 -2.81 -14.30 0.20
C VAL A 257 -1.40 -14.30 0.77
N TYR A 258 -1.01 -13.30 1.54
CA TYR A 258 0.36 -13.19 2.03
C TYR A 258 0.78 -14.28 3.01
N LYS A 259 -0.15 -14.85 3.78
CA LYS A 259 0.15 -16.05 4.59
C LYS A 259 0.57 -17.22 3.70
N ARG A 260 -0.21 -17.49 2.66
CA ARG A 260 0.09 -18.56 1.69
C ARG A 260 1.38 -18.28 0.94
N GLU A 261 1.60 -17.06 0.46
CA GLU A 261 2.85 -16.70 -0.24
C GLU A 261 4.07 -16.79 0.68
N CYS A 262 3.96 -16.39 1.94
CA CYS A 262 5.04 -16.51 2.92
C CYS A 262 5.40 -17.98 3.20
N ASP A 263 4.40 -18.87 3.27
CA ASP A 263 4.60 -20.31 3.45
C ASP A 263 5.14 -21.00 2.19
N ALA A 264 4.78 -20.50 1.00
CA ALA A 264 5.20 -21.05 -0.28
C ALA A 264 6.53 -20.48 -0.80
N ALA A 265 7.06 -19.43 -0.17
CA ALA A 265 8.25 -18.72 -0.64
C ALA A 265 9.48 -19.64 -0.70
N VAL A 266 10.07 -19.77 -1.89
CA VAL A 266 11.28 -20.57 -2.14
C VAL A 266 12.48 -19.70 -2.49
N THR A 267 12.24 -18.43 -2.80
CA THR A 267 13.27 -17.43 -3.06
C THR A 267 13.26 -16.32 -2.00
N LEU A 268 14.41 -15.66 -1.82
CA LEU A 268 14.50 -14.47 -0.96
C LEU A 268 13.56 -13.36 -1.44
N HIS A 269 13.31 -13.26 -2.74
CA HIS A 269 12.46 -12.24 -3.33
C HIS A 269 10.98 -12.42 -2.96
N GLU A 270 10.45 -13.63 -3.12
CA GLU A 270 9.08 -14.00 -2.70
C GLU A 270 8.92 -13.85 -1.19
N LEU A 271 9.95 -14.22 -0.43
CA LEU A 271 9.92 -14.10 1.03
C LEU A 271 9.91 -12.64 1.48
N ILE A 272 10.73 -11.76 0.88
CA ILE A 272 10.71 -10.32 1.19
C ILE A 272 9.33 -9.75 0.89
N ASP A 273 8.75 -10.05 -0.28
CA ASP A 273 7.41 -9.60 -0.63
C ASP A 273 6.37 -9.97 0.43
N ALA A 274 6.29 -11.25 0.79
CA ALA A 274 5.27 -11.75 1.69
C ALA A 274 5.54 -11.37 3.16
N ALA A 275 6.76 -11.59 3.66
CA ALA A 275 7.09 -11.37 5.07
C ALA A 275 7.12 -9.88 5.43
N PHE A 276 7.63 -9.01 4.55
CA PHE A 276 7.62 -7.57 4.81
C PHE A 276 6.20 -7.01 4.77
N THR A 277 5.39 -7.47 3.80
CA THR A 277 3.98 -7.05 3.72
C THR A 277 3.17 -7.49 4.94
N LEU A 278 3.34 -8.73 5.39
CA LEU A 278 2.75 -9.22 6.64
C LEU A 278 3.18 -8.35 7.82
N THR A 279 4.47 -8.01 7.91
CA THR A 279 5.01 -7.19 9.00
C THR A 279 4.42 -5.79 9.04
N VAL A 280 4.40 -5.07 7.90
CA VAL A 280 3.79 -3.73 7.84
C VAL A 280 2.29 -3.81 8.12
N MET A 281 1.60 -4.85 7.65
CA MET A 281 0.19 -5.10 7.97
C MET A 281 -0.02 -5.33 9.48
N GLY A 282 0.88 -6.09 10.12
CA GLY A 282 0.83 -6.39 11.55
C GLY A 282 1.14 -5.17 12.43
N CYS A 283 2.08 -4.33 12.02
CA CYS A 283 2.33 -3.04 12.69
C CYS A 283 1.09 -2.14 12.58
N ARG A 284 0.54 -1.97 11.36
CA ARG A 284 -0.58 -1.08 11.07
C ARG A 284 -1.91 -1.51 11.71
N HIS A 285 -2.19 -2.82 11.73
CA HIS A 285 -3.48 -3.36 12.15
C HIS A 285 -3.32 -4.24 13.39
N ALA A 286 -3.38 -3.64 14.58
CA ALA A 286 -3.21 -4.34 15.86
C ALA A 286 -4.09 -5.60 16.00
N ARG A 287 -5.32 -5.58 15.47
CA ARG A 287 -6.25 -6.72 15.47
C ARG A 287 -5.78 -7.92 14.65
N LEU A 288 -4.88 -7.73 13.68
CA LEU A 288 -4.33 -8.79 12.83
C LEU A 288 -2.97 -9.30 13.33
N ARG A 289 -2.32 -8.55 14.22
CA ARG A 289 -0.92 -8.77 14.62
C ARG A 289 -0.65 -10.16 15.17
N ALA A 290 -1.52 -10.67 16.06
CA ALA A 290 -1.36 -12.00 16.64
C ALA A 290 -1.42 -13.11 15.57
N GLU A 291 -2.35 -13.01 14.61
CA GLU A 291 -2.45 -13.95 13.50
C GLU A 291 -1.22 -13.88 12.58
N ILE A 292 -0.72 -12.66 12.34
CA ILE A 292 0.47 -12.40 11.52
C ILE A 292 1.73 -12.97 12.19
N LYS A 293 1.92 -12.75 13.50
CA LYS A 293 3.03 -13.37 14.26
C LYS A 293 2.99 -14.89 14.17
N LYS A 294 1.80 -15.49 14.23
CA LYS A 294 1.64 -16.94 14.02
C LYS A 294 2.08 -17.37 12.62
N ALA A 295 1.73 -16.61 11.58
CA ALA A 295 2.12 -16.92 10.20
C ALA A 295 3.63 -16.75 9.95
N LEU A 296 4.25 -15.76 10.58
CA LEU A 296 5.70 -15.53 10.50
C LEU A 296 6.51 -16.47 11.41
N SER A 297 5.87 -17.19 12.33
CA SER A 297 6.58 -18.10 13.23
C SER A 297 7.39 -19.13 12.44
N PRO A 298 8.67 -19.35 12.78
CA PRO A 298 9.45 -20.44 12.20
C PRO A 298 9.03 -21.81 12.75
N ASN A 299 8.16 -21.84 13.78
CA ASN A 299 7.66 -23.07 14.38
C ASN A 299 6.87 -23.90 13.37
N GLY A 300 7.27 -25.15 13.17
CA GLY A 300 6.63 -26.06 12.23
C GLY A 300 7.17 -26.02 10.81
N LEU A 301 8.20 -25.21 10.55
CA LEU A 301 8.97 -25.31 9.30
C LEU A 301 9.74 -26.63 9.23
N SER A 302 9.89 -27.17 8.02
CA SER A 302 10.68 -28.40 7.79
C SER A 302 12.15 -28.18 8.19
N PRO A 303 12.87 -29.19 8.71
CA PRO A 303 14.32 -29.11 8.89
C PRO A 303 15.11 -28.84 7.59
N THR A 304 14.49 -29.07 6.43
CA THR A 304 15.07 -28.78 5.11
C THR A 304 14.77 -27.36 4.61
N THR A 305 14.08 -26.55 5.41
CA THR A 305 13.77 -25.16 5.05
C THR A 305 15.06 -24.36 4.98
N PRO A 306 15.28 -23.52 3.94
CA PRO A 306 16.50 -22.74 3.85
C PRO A 306 16.68 -21.78 5.02
N ASP A 307 17.91 -21.65 5.54
CA ASP A 307 18.22 -20.79 6.70
C ASP A 307 17.76 -19.35 6.53
N PHE A 308 17.87 -18.80 5.30
CA PHE A 308 17.43 -17.43 5.02
C PHE A 308 15.92 -17.24 5.28
N VAL A 309 15.11 -18.29 5.12
CA VAL A 309 13.67 -18.24 5.38
C VAL A 309 13.41 -18.05 6.87
N VAL A 310 14.12 -18.82 7.69
CA VAL A 310 14.05 -18.73 9.16
C VAL A 310 14.53 -17.36 9.62
N SER A 311 15.71 -16.92 9.17
CA SER A 311 16.30 -15.65 9.62
C SER A 311 15.45 -14.43 9.27
N VAL A 312 14.87 -14.37 8.07
CA VAL A 312 14.00 -13.24 7.68
C VAL A 312 12.71 -13.25 8.49
N ARG A 313 12.09 -14.42 8.70
CA ARG A 313 10.88 -14.56 9.51
C ARG A 313 11.11 -14.13 10.96
N GLU A 314 12.22 -14.54 11.56
CA GLU A 314 12.62 -14.12 12.92
C GLU A 314 12.86 -12.62 13.00
N LEU A 315 13.54 -12.02 12.01
CA LEU A 315 13.74 -10.58 11.94
C LEU A 315 12.40 -9.84 11.87
N MET A 316 11.46 -10.33 11.07
CA MET A 316 10.12 -9.75 10.98
C MET A 316 9.33 -9.84 12.30
N LEU A 317 9.48 -10.95 13.04
CA LEU A 317 8.89 -11.07 14.37
C LEU A 317 9.47 -10.06 15.35
N GLN A 318 10.79 -9.82 15.33
CA GLN A 318 11.44 -8.81 16.15
C GLN A 318 10.89 -7.40 15.87
N VAL A 319 10.60 -7.07 14.60
CA VAL A 319 9.96 -5.81 14.23
C VAL A 319 8.56 -5.68 14.84
N LEU A 320 7.77 -6.74 14.83
CA LEU A 320 6.42 -6.76 15.43
C LEU A 320 6.46 -6.71 16.97
N ASP A 321 7.44 -7.36 17.60
CA ASP A 321 7.64 -7.32 19.05
C ASP A 321 8.10 -5.93 19.51
N ALA A 322 8.97 -5.28 18.72
CA ALA A 322 9.37 -3.90 18.95
C ALA A 322 8.18 -2.93 18.85
N GLU A 323 7.27 -3.14 17.89
CA GLU A 323 6.04 -2.34 17.74
C GLU A 323 5.16 -2.46 18.99
N ASP A 324 4.97 -3.66 19.53
CA ASP A 324 4.17 -3.89 20.73
C ASP A 324 4.79 -3.26 21.99
N THR A 325 6.13 -3.28 22.10
CA THR A 325 6.84 -2.90 23.32
C THR A 325 7.16 -1.41 23.39
N HIS A 326 7.62 -0.83 22.27
CA HIS A 326 8.19 0.53 22.25
C HIS A 326 7.46 1.48 21.30
N GLY A 327 6.45 0.99 20.56
CA GLY A 327 5.91 1.69 19.40
C GLY A 327 6.99 1.93 18.33
N PRO A 328 6.76 2.84 17.37
CA PRO A 328 7.63 3.00 16.22
C PRO A 328 8.92 3.79 16.52
N THR A 329 9.09 4.35 17.72
CA THR A 329 10.06 5.41 18.05
C THR A 329 11.52 5.04 17.72
N GLY A 330 11.95 3.83 18.08
CA GLY A 330 13.33 3.39 17.87
C GLY A 330 13.68 3.14 16.39
N ALA A 331 12.84 2.40 15.68
CA ALA A 331 13.09 2.14 14.25
C ALA A 331 12.84 3.40 13.41
N LEU A 332 11.91 4.28 13.80
CA LEU A 332 11.76 5.59 13.17
C LEU A 332 13.07 6.38 13.24
N HIS A 333 13.71 6.45 14.40
CA HIS A 333 14.99 7.16 14.51
C HIS A 333 16.05 6.58 13.54
N GLN A 334 16.18 5.26 13.47
CA GLN A 334 17.15 4.59 12.59
C GLN A 334 16.81 4.74 11.10
N HIS A 335 15.54 4.65 10.73
CA HIS A 335 15.05 4.90 9.37
C HIS A 335 15.34 6.34 8.93
N GLY A 336 15.05 7.32 9.80
CA GLY A 336 15.37 8.72 9.57
C GLY A 336 16.86 8.95 9.35
N ARG A 337 17.72 8.34 10.18
CA ARG A 337 19.18 8.40 10.00
C ARG A 337 19.62 7.84 8.65
N ALA A 338 19.16 6.65 8.27
CA ALA A 338 19.53 6.04 7.00
C ALA A 338 19.11 6.89 5.78
N GLY A 339 17.92 7.49 5.84
CA GLY A 339 17.48 8.40 4.79
C GLY A 339 18.20 9.75 4.80
N ALA A 340 18.61 10.26 5.97
CA ALA A 340 19.45 11.45 6.08
C ALA A 340 20.85 11.22 5.51
N GLU A 341 21.46 10.06 5.73
CA GLU A 341 22.75 9.68 5.13
C GLU A 341 22.67 9.72 3.59
N LEU A 342 21.57 9.21 3.02
CA LEU A 342 21.33 9.27 1.58
C LEU A 342 21.09 10.71 1.08
N ALA A 343 20.38 11.54 1.85
CA ALA A 343 20.16 12.95 1.52
C ALA A 343 21.47 13.74 1.52
N VAL A 344 22.35 13.53 2.52
CA VAL A 344 23.70 14.09 2.55
C VAL A 344 24.49 13.64 1.32
N ALA A 345 24.41 12.37 0.95
CA ALA A 345 25.10 11.86 -0.24
C ALA A 345 24.61 12.54 -1.54
N PHE A 346 23.32 12.81 -1.69
CA PHE A 346 22.79 13.58 -2.82
C PHE A 346 23.24 15.05 -2.78
N SER A 347 23.24 15.66 -1.61
CA SER A 347 23.54 17.08 -1.41
C SER A 347 24.99 17.47 -1.81
N LYS A 348 25.93 16.52 -1.77
CA LYS A 348 27.34 16.72 -2.18
C LYS A 348 27.50 17.19 -3.63
N ARG A 349 26.48 16.98 -4.47
CA ARG A 349 26.47 17.42 -5.88
C ARG A 349 25.95 18.86 -6.04
N LEU A 350 25.40 19.44 -4.99
CA LEU A 350 24.81 20.77 -5.00
C LEU A 350 25.85 21.84 -4.64
N PRO A 351 25.72 23.06 -5.16
CA PRO A 351 26.53 24.19 -4.72
C PRO A 351 26.41 24.41 -3.21
N PRO A 352 27.46 24.84 -2.49
CA PRO A 352 27.40 25.16 -1.06
C PRO A 352 26.37 26.24 -0.69
N THR A 353 25.90 27.02 -1.67
CA THR A 353 24.86 28.05 -1.50
C THR A 353 23.44 27.49 -1.59
N SER A 354 23.26 26.22 -1.94
CA SER A 354 21.94 25.58 -2.01
C SER A 354 21.37 25.39 -0.61
N ALA A 355 20.07 25.66 -0.45
CA ALA A 355 19.35 25.37 0.80
C ALA A 355 19.30 23.87 1.14
N TYR A 356 19.62 22.99 0.19
CA TYR A 356 19.67 21.54 0.37
C TYR A 356 21.10 20.98 0.37
N HIS A 357 22.11 21.84 0.55
CA HIS A 357 23.48 21.39 0.77
C HIS A 357 23.68 21.07 2.26
N PHE A 358 23.55 19.79 2.63
CA PHE A 358 23.67 19.32 4.00
C PHE A 358 25.10 18.84 4.30
N LYS A 359 25.69 19.32 5.39
CA LYS A 359 27.05 18.93 5.80
C LYS A 359 27.06 17.61 6.56
N ASP A 360 26.04 17.38 7.36
CA ASP A 360 25.86 16.20 8.21
C ASP A 360 24.39 15.79 8.25
N ILE A 361 24.12 14.66 8.91
CA ILE A 361 22.78 14.05 8.93
C ILE A 361 21.82 14.82 9.83
N GLU A 362 22.34 15.57 10.81
CA GLU A 362 21.59 16.39 11.75
C GLU A 362 21.00 17.65 11.08
N GLU A 363 21.63 18.15 10.02
CA GLU A 363 21.11 19.25 9.19
C GLU A 363 19.95 18.83 8.27
N VAL A 364 19.69 17.53 8.08
CA VAL A 364 18.64 17.05 7.17
C VAL A 364 17.26 17.14 7.84
N PRO A 365 16.30 17.89 7.26
CA PRO A 365 14.96 17.97 7.79
C PRO A 365 14.26 16.60 7.85
N PRO A 366 13.48 16.28 8.90
CA PRO A 366 12.81 14.99 9.02
C PRO A 366 11.95 14.61 7.80
N GLU A 367 11.26 15.58 7.20
CA GLU A 367 10.43 15.37 6.01
C GLU A 367 11.22 14.98 4.75
N ILE A 368 12.51 15.26 4.71
CA ILE A 368 13.43 14.78 3.67
C ILE A 368 14.03 13.44 4.10
N ALA A 369 14.52 13.35 5.34
CA ALA A 369 15.18 12.18 5.89
C ALA A 369 14.29 10.93 5.74
N TYR A 370 13.05 10.97 6.20
CA TYR A 370 12.15 9.80 6.15
C TYR A 370 11.78 9.34 4.75
N ARG A 371 11.90 10.20 3.75
CA ARG A 371 11.36 9.97 2.40
C ARG A 371 12.44 9.66 1.37
N THR A 372 13.69 10.04 1.65
CA THR A 372 14.79 9.91 0.68
C THR A 372 15.09 8.46 0.31
N LEU A 373 14.89 7.49 1.23
CA LEU A 373 15.01 6.06 0.93
C LEU A 373 14.07 5.60 -0.19
N LEU A 374 12.95 6.29 -0.43
CA LEU A 374 12.01 5.94 -1.50
C LEU A 374 12.49 6.35 -2.90
N LEU A 375 13.63 7.03 -3.01
CA LEU A 375 14.37 7.24 -4.25
C LEU A 375 15.43 6.16 -4.49
N ASP A 376 15.67 5.26 -3.53
CA ASP A 376 16.68 4.23 -3.67
C ASP A 376 16.29 3.24 -4.77
N ALA A 377 17.17 3.19 -5.78
CA ALA A 377 17.01 2.37 -6.98
C ALA A 377 17.89 1.12 -6.95
N THR A 378 18.37 0.73 -5.78
CA THR A 378 19.19 -0.48 -5.61
C THR A 378 18.32 -1.72 -5.79
N ASP A 379 18.85 -2.71 -6.52
CA ASP A 379 18.25 -4.04 -6.65
C ASP A 379 18.49 -4.84 -5.37
N PHE A 380 17.48 -4.94 -4.49
CA PHE A 380 17.64 -5.59 -3.18
C PHE A 380 17.84 -7.12 -3.25
N VAL A 381 17.59 -7.76 -4.40
CA VAL A 381 17.81 -9.22 -4.56
C VAL A 381 19.28 -9.50 -4.83
N ASN A 382 19.91 -8.67 -5.64
CA ASN A 382 21.32 -8.79 -6.00
C ASN A 382 22.26 -8.02 -5.05
N HIS A 383 21.74 -6.99 -4.36
CA HIS A 383 22.43 -6.17 -3.36
C HIS A 383 21.77 -6.31 -1.99
N ARG A 384 22.01 -7.44 -1.33
CA ARG A 384 21.33 -7.82 -0.07
C ARG A 384 21.70 -6.93 1.11
N GLU A 385 22.78 -6.17 1.01
CA GLU A 385 23.21 -5.18 2.00
C GLU A 385 22.18 -4.08 2.27
N VAL A 386 21.21 -3.86 1.37
CA VAL A 386 20.14 -2.86 1.56
C VAL A 386 18.93 -3.40 2.34
N ILE A 387 18.82 -4.72 2.52
CA ILE A 387 17.69 -5.36 3.21
C ILE A 387 17.55 -4.83 4.66
N PRO A 388 18.61 -4.69 5.47
CA PRO A 388 18.51 -4.08 6.80
C PRO A 388 17.88 -2.68 6.75
N THR A 389 18.28 -1.84 5.80
CA THR A 389 17.71 -0.50 5.62
C THR A 389 16.22 -0.56 5.26
N MET A 390 15.82 -1.49 4.40
CA MET A 390 14.40 -1.74 4.12
C MET A 390 13.64 -2.18 5.37
N THR A 391 14.24 -3.03 6.21
CA THR A 391 13.63 -3.48 7.48
C THR A 391 13.39 -2.32 8.45
N LEU A 392 14.30 -1.35 8.53
CA LEU A 392 14.13 -0.14 9.35
C LEU A 392 12.91 0.69 8.92
N ALA A 393 12.59 0.70 7.62
CA ALA A 393 11.46 1.44 7.08
C ALA A 393 10.09 0.82 7.40
N LEU A 394 10.00 -0.45 7.82
CA LEU A 394 8.71 -1.16 7.92
C LEU A 394 7.77 -0.56 8.97
N GLN A 395 8.28 -0.21 10.15
CA GLN A 395 7.45 0.46 11.17
C GLN A 395 7.00 1.83 10.68
N TRP A 396 7.89 2.62 10.07
CA TRP A 396 7.53 3.91 9.47
C TRP A 396 6.43 3.77 8.42
N LEU A 397 6.56 2.82 7.48
CA LEU A 397 5.55 2.56 6.44
C LEU A 397 4.18 2.21 7.04
N SER A 398 4.13 1.59 8.21
CA SER A 398 2.88 1.23 8.87
C SER A 398 2.11 2.45 9.38
N HIS A 399 2.81 3.57 9.62
CA HIS A 399 2.25 4.85 10.08
C HIS A 399 2.20 5.92 8.98
N ALA A 400 2.98 5.77 7.91
CA ALA A 400 3.06 6.72 6.81
C ALA A 400 1.71 6.94 6.12
N THR A 401 1.43 8.22 5.82
CA THR A 401 0.37 8.63 4.90
C THR A 401 0.82 8.45 3.44
N PRO A 402 -0.09 8.48 2.46
CA PRO A 402 0.28 8.33 1.05
C PRO A 402 1.28 9.42 0.60
N ASP A 403 1.09 10.65 1.08
CA ASP A 403 1.93 11.81 0.81
C ASP A 403 3.36 11.68 1.35
N ASP A 404 3.53 10.93 2.44
CA ASP A 404 4.84 10.66 3.02
C ASP A 404 5.72 9.79 2.11
N LEU A 405 5.14 9.19 1.06
CA LEU A 405 5.87 8.37 0.11
C LEU A 405 6.53 9.15 -1.04
N TYR A 406 6.50 10.49 -0.94
CA TYR A 406 7.00 11.39 -1.98
C TYR A 406 7.74 12.59 -1.40
N LEU A 407 8.81 12.98 -2.09
CA LEU A 407 9.59 14.15 -1.73
C LEU A 407 8.95 15.44 -2.31
N PRO A 408 9.12 16.58 -1.61
CA PRO A 408 8.71 17.90 -2.10
C PRO A 408 9.33 18.27 -3.46
N ALA A 409 8.59 19.00 -4.29
CA ALA A 409 9.02 19.41 -5.62
C ALA A 409 10.27 20.29 -5.66
N ASP A 410 10.44 21.17 -4.68
CA ASP A 410 11.61 22.05 -4.53
C ASP A 410 12.88 21.23 -4.24
N TYR A 411 12.81 20.25 -3.34
CA TYR A 411 13.91 19.33 -3.07
C TYR A 411 14.24 18.49 -4.30
N ILE A 412 13.24 17.87 -4.95
CA ILE A 412 13.43 17.09 -6.17
C ILE A 412 14.05 17.94 -7.29
N ALA A 413 13.61 19.20 -7.46
CA ALA A 413 14.18 20.10 -8.45
C ALA A 413 15.67 20.36 -8.19
N ALA A 414 16.10 20.42 -6.94
CA ALA A 414 17.51 20.58 -6.58
C ALA A 414 18.35 19.33 -6.83
N ILE A 415 17.87 18.14 -6.43
CA ILE A 415 18.69 16.90 -6.45
C ILE A 415 18.56 16.06 -7.72
N ARG A 416 17.54 16.31 -8.56
CA ARG A 416 17.27 15.50 -9.74
C ARG A 416 18.48 15.45 -10.67
N THR A 417 18.87 14.24 -11.05
CA THR A 417 19.89 14.03 -12.08
C THR A 417 19.28 13.68 -13.44
N PRO A 418 19.97 14.00 -14.54
CA PRO A 418 19.61 13.46 -15.86
C PRO A 418 19.54 11.94 -15.85
N TYR A 419 18.70 11.38 -16.71
CA TYR A 419 18.62 9.95 -16.93
C TYR A 419 19.97 9.38 -17.40
N ASP A 420 20.40 8.26 -16.80
CA ASP A 420 21.60 7.52 -17.19
C ASP A 420 21.24 6.08 -17.58
N PRO A 421 21.37 5.69 -18.87
CA PRO A 421 21.08 4.33 -19.32
C PRO A 421 21.87 3.24 -18.58
N ARG A 422 23.02 3.59 -17.98
CA ARG A 422 23.83 2.64 -17.21
C ARG A 422 23.09 2.08 -16.00
N GLN A 423 22.17 2.84 -15.41
CA GLN A 423 21.34 2.39 -14.28
C GLN A 423 20.42 1.24 -14.71
N VAL A 424 19.73 1.39 -15.83
CA VAL A 424 18.86 0.35 -16.39
C VAL A 424 19.67 -0.86 -16.84
N LEU A 425 20.82 -0.63 -17.46
CA LEU A 425 21.70 -1.72 -17.89
C LEU A 425 22.26 -2.52 -16.71
N ALA A 426 22.47 -1.89 -15.55
CA ALA A 426 22.86 -2.61 -14.33
C ALA A 426 21.71 -3.53 -13.88
N LEU A 427 20.51 -2.99 -13.72
CA LEU A 427 19.30 -3.76 -13.35
C LEU A 427 19.07 -4.96 -14.28
N LEU A 428 19.18 -4.77 -15.60
CA LEU A 428 18.97 -5.87 -16.55
C LEU A 428 20.09 -6.93 -16.52
N ARG A 429 21.31 -6.59 -16.08
CA ARG A 429 22.38 -7.58 -15.88
C ARG A 429 22.08 -8.42 -14.64
N ASP A 430 21.57 -7.78 -13.60
CA ASP A 430 21.17 -8.40 -12.36
C ASP A 430 19.99 -9.36 -12.60
N ASP A 431 18.96 -8.93 -13.34
CA ASP A 431 17.87 -9.79 -13.82
C ASP A 431 18.37 -11.05 -14.54
N ARG A 432 19.35 -10.88 -15.44
CA ARG A 432 19.94 -12.00 -16.18
C ARG A 432 20.67 -12.96 -15.24
N SER A 433 21.39 -12.44 -14.25
CA SER A 433 22.08 -13.22 -13.24
C SER A 433 21.08 -14.07 -12.45
N THR A 434 20.00 -13.44 -11.96
CA THR A 434 18.92 -14.10 -11.22
C THR A 434 18.25 -15.19 -12.06
N LYS A 435 17.86 -14.89 -13.31
CA LYS A 435 17.27 -15.90 -14.22
C LYS A 435 18.19 -17.08 -14.45
N LYS A 436 19.49 -16.83 -14.64
CA LYS A 436 20.47 -17.90 -14.84
C LYS A 436 20.58 -18.77 -13.59
N ALA A 437 20.58 -18.18 -12.39
CA ALA A 437 20.62 -18.91 -11.13
C ALA A 437 19.38 -19.80 -10.95
N ILE A 438 18.17 -19.27 -11.22
CA ILE A 438 16.92 -20.03 -11.15
C ILE A 438 16.94 -21.22 -12.12
N LEU A 439 17.35 -21.00 -13.38
CA LEU A 439 17.43 -22.07 -14.37
C LEU A 439 18.47 -23.14 -14.00
N ALA A 440 19.61 -22.72 -13.42
CA ALA A 440 20.63 -23.64 -12.94
C ALA A 440 20.12 -24.50 -11.78
N GLU A 441 19.39 -23.91 -10.84
CA GLU A 441 18.83 -24.64 -9.70
C GLU A 441 17.73 -25.61 -10.14
N ALA A 442 16.80 -25.17 -10.99
CA ALA A 442 15.78 -26.05 -11.57
C ALA A 442 16.41 -27.23 -12.36
N ALA A 443 17.55 -27.00 -13.01
CA ALA A 443 18.29 -28.07 -13.69
C ALA A 443 18.90 -29.07 -12.69
N LYS A 444 19.43 -28.62 -11.54
CA LYS A 444 19.93 -29.52 -10.49
C LYS A 444 18.80 -30.34 -9.88
N THR A 445 17.66 -29.75 -9.58
CA THR A 445 16.49 -30.48 -9.04
C THR A 445 16.03 -31.58 -10.01
N ARG A 446 16.02 -31.30 -11.33
CA ARG A 446 15.74 -32.32 -12.35
C ARG A 446 16.80 -33.42 -12.42
N GLN A 447 18.05 -33.14 -12.06
CA GLN A 447 19.14 -34.12 -12.02
C GLN A 447 19.16 -34.96 -10.74
N ALA A 448 18.45 -34.57 -9.67
CA ALA A 448 18.36 -35.32 -8.42
C ALA A 448 17.53 -36.61 -8.54
N GLY A 449 16.78 -36.78 -9.64
CA GLY A 449 16.17 -38.06 -10.02
C GLY A 449 17.20 -39.05 -10.60
N PRO A 450 16.93 -40.37 -10.55
CA PRO A 450 17.79 -41.34 -11.24
C PRO A 450 17.96 -40.94 -12.70
N THR A 451 19.21 -40.82 -13.17
CA THR A 451 19.44 -40.53 -14.59
C THR A 451 18.73 -41.58 -15.44
N ARG A 452 18.27 -41.24 -16.66
CA ARG A 452 17.56 -42.18 -17.53
C ARG A 452 18.27 -43.54 -17.70
N SER A 453 19.59 -43.56 -17.54
CA SER A 453 20.43 -44.76 -17.65
C SER A 453 20.80 -45.41 -16.31
N ALA A 454 20.56 -44.76 -15.17
CA ALA A 454 20.83 -45.30 -13.84
C ALA A 454 19.88 -46.47 -13.49
N PRO A 455 20.28 -47.36 -12.57
CA PRO A 455 19.39 -48.36 -11.98
C PRO A 455 18.14 -47.69 -11.39
N CYS A 456 16.98 -48.32 -11.59
CA CYS A 456 15.71 -47.80 -11.14
C CYS A 456 15.59 -47.91 -9.60
N PRO A 457 15.21 -46.83 -8.89
CA PRO A 457 15.17 -46.81 -7.42
C PRO A 457 14.10 -47.72 -6.80
N CYS A 458 13.16 -48.27 -7.60
CA CYS A 458 12.18 -49.25 -7.13
C CYS A 458 12.75 -50.66 -6.88
N GLY A 459 14.07 -50.86 -7.03
CA GLY A 459 14.72 -52.15 -6.79
C GLY A 459 14.53 -53.19 -7.91
N SER A 460 13.94 -52.82 -9.05
CA SER A 460 13.67 -53.75 -10.16
C SER A 460 14.89 -54.24 -10.93
N GLY A 461 16.09 -53.68 -10.67
CA GLY A 461 17.32 -53.95 -11.41
C GLY A 461 17.34 -53.41 -12.86
N LYS A 462 16.24 -52.83 -13.35
CA LYS A 462 16.15 -52.25 -14.71
C LYS A 462 16.67 -50.81 -14.72
N LYS A 463 17.09 -50.31 -15.90
CA LYS A 463 17.39 -48.87 -16.07
C LYS A 463 16.11 -48.05 -15.86
N TYR A 464 16.20 -46.91 -15.19
CA TYR A 464 15.04 -46.07 -14.83
C TYR A 464 14.13 -45.74 -16.03
N LYS A 465 14.70 -45.43 -17.20
CA LYS A 465 13.93 -45.17 -18.44
C LYS A 465 13.12 -46.34 -19.01
N ARG A 466 13.32 -47.57 -18.50
CA ARG A 466 12.62 -48.81 -18.92
C ARG A 466 11.81 -49.41 -17.76
N CYS A 467 11.52 -48.60 -16.74
CA CYS A 467 10.80 -49.02 -15.55
C CYS A 467 9.93 -47.85 -15.08
N CYS A 468 10.17 -47.28 -13.89
CA CYS A 468 9.36 -46.17 -13.37
C CYS A 468 9.31 -44.97 -14.34
N GLY A 469 10.39 -44.68 -15.07
CA GLY A 469 10.42 -43.59 -16.05
C GLY A 469 9.60 -43.82 -17.34
N GLU A 470 9.02 -45.01 -17.57
CA GLU A 470 8.02 -45.23 -18.63
C GLU A 470 6.61 -44.80 -18.19
N ARG A 471 6.33 -44.79 -16.88
CA ARG A 471 5.02 -44.44 -16.32
C ARG A 471 4.83 -42.95 -16.02
N GLU A 472 5.92 -42.18 -16.07
CA GLU A 472 5.94 -40.72 -15.87
C GLU A 472 5.85 -39.92 -17.18
N ARG A 473 5.74 -40.60 -18.34
CA ARG A 473 5.40 -40.01 -19.63
C ARG A 473 3.92 -40.18 -19.90
#